data_AF-A0AAD3D2F5-F1
#
_entry.id   AF-A0AAD3D2F5-F1
#
_cell.length_a   1.000
_cell.length_b   1.000
_cell.length_c   1.000
_cell.angle_alpha   90.00
_cell.angle_beta   90.00
_cell.angle_gamma   90.00
#
_symmetry.space_group_name_H-M   'P 1'
#
loop_
_entity.id
_entity.type
_entity.pdbx_description
1 polymer ?
#
loop_
_entity_poly.entity_id
_entity_poly.type
_entity_poly.pdbx_seq_one_letter_code
_entity_poly.pdbx_strand_id
1 'polypeptide(L)'
;MESNEVDYNDPVLSLGIGVTLCWLVVTLCMEIEKKNSILTRPPQRRTIQPRHERSATLKRDLLIAFMIMLSVYIGSAVGTAMVTQDMDWRMFAIITGLSRFVGAIFMFLVSLGIPKWIFIFPSHDDVTIEESDTSVLSSVLKAFLHIYFLNLLFFCGASAVKISISSILGFFSGGIIVYVIQVARKRLDSIERTRKVAVGTIFVLHVISAICFASGCRYIEVVWGTECSNDDLILHLVSFFLWLLLEGIFSISIWRRNITTREVEANADLVPNEDNNSQQDGAIDAQIENINHPKEGSESPRPRLEKIWAVLRQTFLICTNLLFLYLVIVIIGANYQFRIVQRHLKGAQDILYPSDYNSGEVCAWNYEQEAATNELNITTFSTPEEALSQNFSIVHCGACAACSNWNDLRLQWTTRTHLAFDAQNCAKKSLFGGKDAVQTCNENSIGFSEQCAKCWTEDELCAKKNCVFIYLQSVMLNKMTNFEVGLNHITSATCDEAMCGVDFTFCSGANRRRMNIVSTIERPVNQQCRIIEQDWQTVFDHP
;
A
#
# COMPACT_ATOMS: atom_id res chain seq x y z
N MET A 1 36.69 17.14 -7.85
CA MET A 1 36.22 16.07 -8.75
C MET A 1 35.65 14.98 -7.86
N GLU A 2 34.43 15.22 -7.35
CA GLU A 2 33.63 14.15 -6.76
C GLU A 2 33.15 13.29 -7.93
N SER A 3 33.48 12.00 -7.88
CA SER A 3 33.01 11.03 -8.85
C SER A 3 31.49 10.96 -8.74
N ASN A 4 30.82 11.46 -9.77
CA ASN A 4 29.41 11.20 -10.02
C ASN A 4 29.24 9.69 -10.20
N GLU A 5 28.98 8.99 -9.10
CA GLU A 5 28.40 7.66 -9.12
C GLU A 5 27.06 7.78 -9.85
N VAL A 6 27.02 7.22 -11.06
CA VAL A 6 25.79 7.18 -11.85
C VAL A 6 24.85 6.20 -11.15
N ASP A 7 23.92 6.81 -10.41
CA ASP A 7 22.85 6.21 -9.63
C ASP A 7 21.95 5.34 -10.52
N TYR A 8 22.21 4.04 -10.53
CA TYR A 8 21.50 3.05 -11.36
C TYR A 8 20.25 2.53 -10.63
N ASN A 9 19.41 3.45 -10.17
CA ASN A 9 18.23 3.15 -9.37
C ASN A 9 17.04 2.92 -10.29
N ASP A 10 16.69 1.65 -10.58
CA ASP A 10 15.49 1.31 -11.34
C ASP A 10 14.34 0.68 -10.52
N PRO A 11 13.54 1.50 -9.80
CA PRO A 11 12.32 1.06 -9.09
C PRO A 11 11.18 0.59 -10.02
N VAL A 12 11.37 0.60 -11.36
CA VAL A 12 10.38 0.09 -12.33
C VAL A 12 10.43 -1.44 -12.45
N LEU A 13 11.63 -2.03 -12.52
CA LEU A 13 11.82 -3.49 -12.65
C LEU A 13 11.28 -4.22 -11.41
N SER A 14 11.77 -3.74 -10.29
CA SER A 14 11.32 -3.79 -8.92
C SER A 14 9.81 -3.94 -8.64
N LEU A 15 8.99 -2.96 -9.03
CA LEU A 15 7.54 -3.00 -8.78
C LEU A 15 6.82 -3.89 -9.80
N GLY A 16 7.33 -3.97 -11.03
CA GLY A 16 6.86 -4.91 -12.06
C GLY A 16 6.98 -6.37 -11.60
N ILE A 17 8.04 -6.71 -10.88
CA ILE A 17 8.23 -8.03 -10.25
C ILE A 17 7.18 -8.24 -9.14
N GLY A 18 7.00 -7.28 -8.22
CA GLY A 18 5.98 -7.35 -7.15
C GLY A 18 4.55 -7.59 -7.66
N VAL A 19 4.19 -6.93 -8.76
CA VAL A 19 2.86 -7.05 -9.41
C VAL A 19 2.70 -8.38 -10.13
N THR A 20 3.73 -8.80 -10.86
CA THR A 20 3.75 -10.09 -11.55
C THR A 20 3.62 -11.23 -10.54
N LEU A 21 4.22 -11.09 -9.36
CA LEU A 21 4.11 -12.02 -8.25
C LEU A 21 2.72 -12.05 -7.63
N CYS A 22 2.12 -10.90 -7.32
CA CYS A 22 0.75 -10.83 -6.82
C CYS A 22 -0.26 -11.44 -7.82
N TRP A 23 -0.10 -11.15 -9.11
CA TRP A 23 -0.92 -11.74 -10.17
C TRP A 23 -0.73 -13.26 -10.27
N LEU A 24 0.51 -13.75 -10.18
CA LEU A 24 0.82 -15.19 -10.14
C LEU A 24 0.22 -15.88 -8.91
N VAL A 25 0.27 -15.25 -7.73
CA VAL A 25 -0.34 -15.78 -6.49
C VAL A 25 -1.84 -15.96 -6.65
N VAL A 26 -2.53 -14.92 -7.12
CA VAL A 26 -3.99 -14.98 -7.31
C VAL A 26 -4.34 -16.06 -8.33
N THR A 27 -3.59 -16.15 -9.44
CA THR A 27 -3.79 -17.17 -10.47
C THR A 27 -3.54 -18.59 -9.93
N LEU A 28 -2.51 -18.78 -9.10
CA LEU A 28 -2.21 -20.04 -8.42
C LEU A 28 -3.29 -20.42 -7.41
N CYS A 29 -3.76 -19.47 -6.59
CA CYS A 29 -4.85 -19.70 -5.64
C CYS A 29 -6.14 -20.11 -6.37
N MET A 30 -6.48 -19.45 -7.47
CA MET A 30 -7.65 -19.80 -8.28
C MET A 30 -7.53 -21.20 -8.90
N GLU A 31 -6.35 -21.59 -9.40
CA GLU A 31 -6.16 -22.95 -9.95
C GLU A 31 -6.09 -24.03 -8.86
N ILE A 32 -5.59 -23.72 -7.67
CA ILE A 32 -5.66 -24.62 -6.51
C ILE A 32 -7.12 -24.83 -6.10
N GLU A 33 -7.92 -23.77 -6.04
CA GLU A 33 -9.34 -23.84 -5.68
C GLU A 33 -10.14 -24.62 -6.74
N LYS A 34 -9.88 -24.37 -8.03
CA LYS A 34 -10.46 -25.12 -9.14
C LYS A 34 -10.10 -26.61 -9.08
N LYS A 35 -8.85 -26.97 -8.78
CA LYS A 35 -8.46 -28.38 -8.57
C LYS A 35 -9.06 -28.99 -7.30
N ASN A 36 -9.22 -28.22 -6.23
CA ASN A 36 -9.93 -28.68 -5.03
C ASN A 36 -11.41 -28.98 -5.33
N SER A 37 -12.07 -28.18 -6.15
CA SER A 37 -13.46 -28.43 -6.58
C SER A 37 -13.64 -29.73 -7.37
N ILE A 38 -12.57 -30.19 -8.04
CA ILE A 38 -12.54 -31.48 -8.76
C ILE A 38 -12.31 -32.64 -7.78
N LEU A 39 -11.54 -32.43 -6.70
CA LEU A 39 -11.26 -33.42 -5.66
C LEU A 39 -12.45 -33.64 -4.70
N THR A 40 -13.31 -32.63 -4.51
CA THR A 40 -14.53 -32.76 -3.70
C THR A 40 -15.70 -33.39 -4.44
N ARG A 41 -15.56 -33.71 -5.74
CA ARG A 41 -16.60 -34.48 -6.44
C ARG A 41 -16.64 -35.90 -5.86
N PRO A 42 -17.83 -36.43 -5.52
CA PRO A 42 -17.95 -37.78 -4.98
C PRO A 42 -17.29 -38.76 -5.94
N PRO A 43 -16.58 -39.78 -5.42
CA PRO A 43 -15.78 -40.68 -6.24
C PRO A 43 -16.70 -41.44 -7.19
N GLN A 44 -16.78 -40.98 -8.45
CA GLN A 44 -17.22 -41.81 -9.55
C GLN A 44 -16.30 -43.03 -9.56
N ARG A 45 -16.87 -44.25 -9.54
CA ARG A 45 -16.16 -45.54 -9.61
C ARG A 45 -15.12 -45.49 -10.73
N ARG A 46 -13.90 -45.08 -10.39
CA ARG A 46 -12.75 -45.07 -11.30
C ARG A 46 -12.05 -46.40 -11.15
N THR A 47 -11.77 -47.00 -12.30
CA THR A 47 -10.94 -48.18 -12.48
C THR A 47 -9.66 -48.05 -11.67
N ILE A 48 -9.33 -49.16 -10.98
CA ILE A 48 -8.18 -49.29 -10.08
C ILE A 48 -6.90 -49.12 -10.90
N GLN A 49 -6.34 -47.91 -10.89
CA GLN A 49 -5.05 -47.63 -11.49
C GLN A 49 -3.95 -48.09 -10.50
N PRO A 50 -2.90 -48.79 -10.95
CA PRO A 50 -1.92 -49.41 -10.06
C PRO A 50 -1.23 -48.38 -9.13
N ARG A 51 -1.21 -48.70 -7.84
CA ARG A 51 -0.77 -47.86 -6.69
C ARG A 51 0.62 -47.25 -6.87
N HIS A 52 1.50 -47.92 -7.63
CA HIS A 52 2.88 -47.49 -7.85
C HIS A 52 3.00 -46.30 -8.81
N GLU A 53 2.10 -46.18 -9.80
CA GLU A 53 2.11 -45.06 -10.75
C GLU A 53 1.59 -43.76 -10.11
N ARG A 54 0.57 -43.83 -9.23
CA ARG A 54 0.07 -42.62 -8.55
C ARG A 54 1.10 -41.93 -7.66
N SER A 55 1.95 -42.71 -6.97
CA SER A 55 2.99 -42.16 -6.09
C SER A 55 4.10 -41.45 -6.87
N ALA A 56 4.52 -42.01 -8.01
CA ALA A 56 5.54 -41.42 -8.86
C ALA A 56 5.07 -40.10 -9.50
N THR A 57 3.83 -40.08 -10.02
CA THR A 57 3.24 -38.88 -10.63
C THR A 57 3.04 -37.77 -9.60
N LEU A 58 2.56 -38.11 -8.39
CA LEU A 58 2.39 -37.13 -7.30
C LEU A 58 3.72 -36.51 -6.88
N LYS A 59 4.78 -37.32 -6.72
CA LYS A 59 6.12 -36.81 -6.37
C LYS A 59 6.71 -35.91 -7.46
N ARG A 60 6.51 -36.26 -8.73
CA ARG A 60 6.95 -35.45 -9.86
C ARG A 60 6.23 -34.10 -9.92
N ASP A 61 4.91 -34.11 -9.74
CA ASP A 61 4.11 -32.89 -9.75
C ASP A 61 4.43 -31.98 -8.55
N LEU A 62 4.71 -32.56 -7.38
CA LEU A 62 5.21 -31.82 -6.21
C LEU A 62 6.57 -31.18 -6.48
N LEU A 63 7.50 -31.91 -7.11
CA LEU A 63 8.84 -31.43 -7.42
C LEU A 63 8.81 -30.30 -8.46
N ILE A 64 7.98 -30.43 -9.50
CA ILE A 64 7.81 -29.38 -10.52
C ILE A 64 7.19 -28.13 -9.89
N ALA A 65 6.13 -28.27 -9.10
CA ALA A 65 5.55 -27.14 -8.36
C ALA A 65 6.60 -26.48 -7.44
N PHE A 66 7.42 -27.28 -6.76
CA PHE A 66 8.51 -26.79 -5.93
C PHE A 66 9.56 -25.99 -6.71
N MET A 67 10.03 -26.51 -7.86
CA MET A 67 11.07 -25.84 -8.67
C MET A 67 10.59 -24.54 -9.31
N ILE A 68 9.33 -24.51 -9.76
CA ILE A 68 8.70 -23.29 -10.29
C ILE A 68 8.61 -22.24 -9.18
N MET A 69 8.17 -22.64 -7.98
CA MET A 69 8.06 -21.74 -6.84
C MET A 69 9.44 -21.27 -6.37
N LEU A 70 10.46 -22.12 -6.26
CA LEU A 70 11.82 -21.70 -5.90
C LEU A 70 12.40 -20.69 -6.91
N SER A 71 12.11 -20.86 -8.20
CA SER A 71 12.51 -19.89 -9.23
C SER A 71 11.81 -18.54 -9.05
N VAL A 72 10.50 -18.58 -8.77
CA VAL A 72 9.71 -17.39 -8.42
C VAL A 72 10.22 -16.73 -7.13
N TYR A 73 10.71 -17.53 -6.16
CA TYR A 73 11.32 -17.05 -4.91
C TYR A 73 12.54 -16.19 -5.19
N ILE A 74 13.49 -16.77 -5.92
CA ILE A 74 14.79 -16.15 -6.14
C ILE A 74 14.58 -14.90 -6.98
N GLY A 75 13.72 -14.95 -8.00
CA GLY A 75 13.37 -13.79 -8.82
C GLY A 75 12.70 -12.68 -8.01
N SER A 76 11.77 -13.01 -7.11
CA SER A 76 11.05 -12.04 -6.28
C SER A 76 11.92 -11.41 -5.20
N ALA A 77 12.72 -12.23 -4.51
CA ALA A 77 13.70 -11.80 -3.52
C ALA A 77 14.77 -10.88 -4.11
N VAL A 78 15.36 -11.28 -5.24
CA VAL A 78 16.38 -10.49 -5.94
C VAL A 78 15.77 -9.20 -6.47
N GLY A 79 14.56 -9.27 -7.06
CA GLY A 79 13.80 -8.09 -7.44
C GLY A 79 13.61 -7.15 -6.26
N THR A 80 13.09 -7.66 -5.13
CA THR A 80 12.87 -6.89 -3.90
C THR A 80 14.16 -6.24 -3.39
N ALA A 81 15.27 -6.97 -3.31
CA ALA A 81 16.57 -6.42 -2.92
C ALA A 81 17.04 -5.30 -3.85
N MET A 82 16.85 -5.45 -5.16
CA MET A 82 17.25 -4.44 -6.13
C MET A 82 16.37 -3.17 -6.06
N VAL A 83 15.09 -3.29 -5.68
CA VAL A 83 14.20 -2.11 -5.50
C VAL A 83 14.59 -1.27 -4.31
N THR A 84 15.00 -1.95 -3.25
CA THR A 84 14.98 -1.39 -1.90
C THR A 84 16.34 -0.85 -1.47
N GLN A 85 17.33 -0.80 -2.37
CA GLN A 85 18.65 -0.23 -2.10
C GLN A 85 18.58 1.26 -1.77
N ASP A 86 17.62 2.01 -2.32
CA ASP A 86 17.51 3.47 -2.15
C ASP A 86 16.23 3.92 -1.44
N MET A 87 15.53 2.98 -0.82
CA MET A 87 14.42 3.34 0.05
C MET A 87 14.97 4.18 1.21
N ASP A 88 14.34 5.35 1.45
CA ASP A 88 14.54 6.08 2.70
C ASP A 88 14.43 5.08 3.87
N TRP A 89 15.40 5.15 4.77
CA TRP A 89 15.50 4.28 5.94
C TRP A 89 14.18 4.23 6.72
N ARG A 90 13.40 5.32 6.71
CA ARG A 90 12.06 5.39 7.30
C ARG A 90 11.07 4.45 6.64
N MET A 91 10.99 4.50 5.31
CA MET A 91 10.09 3.63 4.56
C MET A 91 10.54 2.17 4.68
N PHE A 92 11.85 1.92 4.67
CA PHE A 92 12.42 0.61 4.94
C PHE A 92 12.01 0.08 6.33
N ALA A 93 12.08 0.91 7.36
CA ALA A 93 11.66 0.54 8.71
C ALA A 93 10.15 0.28 8.80
N ILE A 94 9.29 1.07 8.15
CA ILE A 94 7.84 0.79 8.06
C ILE A 94 7.58 -0.58 7.43
N ILE A 95 8.17 -0.84 6.26
CA ILE A 95 7.94 -2.11 5.55
C ILE A 95 8.47 -3.29 6.37
N THR A 96 9.64 -3.13 6.99
CA THR A 96 10.19 -4.14 7.90
C THR A 96 9.25 -4.38 9.08
N GLY A 97 8.71 -3.33 9.70
CA GLY A 97 7.74 -3.44 10.79
C GLY A 97 6.46 -4.17 10.37
N LEU A 98 5.88 -3.79 9.23
CA LEU A 98 4.68 -4.42 8.68
C LEU A 98 4.89 -5.89 8.34
N SER A 99 6.03 -6.24 7.75
CA SER A 99 6.34 -7.64 7.47
C SER A 99 6.37 -8.47 8.75
N ARG A 100 7.02 -7.96 9.81
CA ARG A 100 7.11 -8.61 11.13
C ARG A 100 5.74 -8.89 11.74
N PHE A 101 4.78 -7.96 11.61
CA PHE A 101 3.39 -8.20 12.02
C PHE A 101 2.72 -9.32 11.23
N VAL A 102 2.90 -9.34 9.91
CA VAL A 102 2.34 -10.39 9.05
C VAL A 102 2.90 -11.76 9.46
N GLY A 103 4.20 -11.88 9.71
CA GLY A 103 4.76 -13.16 10.16
C GLY A 103 4.38 -13.54 11.58
N ALA A 104 4.12 -12.59 12.48
CA ALA A 104 3.54 -12.88 13.79
C ALA A 104 2.15 -13.53 13.64
N ILE A 105 1.23 -12.85 12.96
CA ILE A 105 -0.11 -13.38 12.65
C ILE A 105 0.00 -14.76 12.00
N PHE A 106 0.96 -14.94 11.10
CA PHE A 106 1.18 -16.22 10.47
C PHE A 106 1.63 -17.33 11.44
N MET A 107 2.66 -17.09 12.27
CA MET A 107 3.14 -18.08 13.25
C MET A 107 2.01 -18.49 14.20
N PHE A 108 1.15 -17.54 14.56
CA PHE A 108 -0.07 -17.81 15.29
C PHE A 108 -1.06 -18.70 14.51
N LEU A 109 -1.35 -18.41 13.24
CA LEU A 109 -2.26 -19.26 12.45
C LEU A 109 -1.73 -20.70 12.28
N VAL A 110 -0.40 -20.89 12.19
CA VAL A 110 0.21 -22.23 12.18
C VAL A 110 -0.01 -22.94 13.52
N SER A 111 0.16 -22.24 14.63
CA SER A 111 -0.02 -22.83 15.97
C SER A 111 -1.43 -23.41 16.12
N LEU A 112 -2.44 -22.74 15.56
CA LEU A 112 -3.84 -23.21 15.55
C LEU A 112 -4.05 -24.48 14.70
N GLY A 113 -3.24 -24.70 13.66
CA GLY A 113 -3.33 -25.86 12.78
C GLY A 113 -2.65 -27.12 13.32
N ILE A 114 -1.61 -26.96 14.15
CA ILE A 114 -0.80 -28.07 14.67
C ILE A 114 -1.59 -29.15 15.41
N PRO A 115 -2.54 -28.82 16.31
CA PRO A 115 -3.38 -29.84 16.96
C PRO A 115 -4.07 -30.80 15.99
N LYS A 116 -4.48 -30.29 14.81
CA LYS A 116 -5.10 -31.10 13.76
C LYS A 116 -4.08 -31.98 13.05
N TRP A 117 -2.87 -31.47 12.82
CA TRP A 117 -1.81 -32.20 12.10
C TRP A 117 -1.19 -33.34 12.91
N ILE A 118 -1.17 -33.23 14.24
CA ILE A 118 -0.60 -34.28 15.14
C ILE A 118 -1.68 -35.28 15.62
N PHE A 119 -2.86 -35.32 14.98
CA PHE A 119 -3.92 -36.30 15.29
C PHE A 119 -4.37 -36.30 16.77
N ILE A 120 -4.24 -35.18 17.49
CA ILE A 120 -4.86 -35.04 18.82
C ILE A 120 -6.38 -35.21 18.68
N PHE A 121 -6.88 -34.86 17.50
CA PHE A 121 -8.23 -35.04 17.07
C PHE A 121 -8.30 -36.26 16.15
N PRO A 122 -8.72 -37.45 16.64
CA PRO A 122 -9.06 -38.56 15.75
C PRO A 122 -10.09 -38.08 14.72
N SER A 123 -9.80 -38.35 13.45
CA SER A 123 -10.74 -38.22 12.34
C SER A 123 -11.79 -39.32 12.51
N HIS A 124 -13.07 -38.97 12.38
CA HIS A 124 -14.19 -39.91 12.57
C HIS A 124 -14.25 -40.98 11.47
N ASP A 125 -13.59 -40.72 10.34
CA ASP A 125 -13.46 -41.71 9.30
C ASP A 125 -12.28 -42.64 9.62
N ASP A 126 -12.58 -43.93 9.79
CA ASP A 126 -11.65 -45.08 9.79
C ASP A 126 -10.90 -45.23 8.45
N VAL A 127 -10.49 -44.11 7.84
CA VAL A 127 -9.62 -44.07 6.68
C VAL A 127 -8.26 -44.57 7.15
N THR A 128 -7.90 -45.74 6.65
CA THR A 128 -6.66 -46.46 6.92
C THR A 128 -5.48 -45.50 7.03
N ILE A 129 -4.76 -45.60 8.15
CA ILE A 129 -3.67 -44.73 8.63
C ILE A 129 -2.61 -44.40 7.53
N GLU A 130 -2.42 -45.28 6.55
CA GLU A 130 -1.48 -45.09 5.42
C GLU A 130 -1.85 -43.96 4.44
N GLU A 131 -3.14 -43.62 4.26
CA GLU A 131 -3.53 -42.54 3.33
C GLU A 131 -3.37 -41.15 3.97
N SER A 132 -3.11 -41.09 5.28
CA SER A 132 -3.00 -39.85 6.04
C SER A 132 -1.60 -39.20 5.95
N ASP A 133 -0.53 -39.96 5.77
CA ASP A 133 0.84 -39.42 5.83
C ASP A 133 1.21 -38.55 4.61
N THR A 134 0.69 -38.88 3.43
CA THR A 134 0.81 -38.02 2.23
C THR A 134 -0.07 -36.78 2.33
N SER A 135 -1.20 -36.88 3.03
CA SER A 135 -2.14 -35.76 3.25
C SER A 135 -1.56 -34.72 4.21
N VAL A 136 -0.84 -35.15 5.26
CA VAL A 136 -0.20 -34.24 6.22
C VAL A 136 0.97 -33.49 5.59
N LEU A 137 1.86 -34.19 4.87
CA LEU A 137 2.96 -33.53 4.16
C LEU A 137 2.42 -32.57 3.09
N SER A 138 1.37 -32.97 2.36
CA SER A 138 0.68 -32.11 1.39
C SER A 138 0.01 -30.90 2.07
N SER A 139 -0.60 -31.08 3.24
CA SER A 139 -1.24 -29.99 3.99
C SER A 139 -0.23 -29.01 4.56
N VAL A 140 0.87 -29.51 5.11
CA VAL A 140 1.97 -28.68 5.63
C VAL A 140 2.67 -27.97 4.48
N LEU A 141 2.92 -28.64 3.36
CA LEU A 141 3.51 -28.02 2.18
C LEU A 141 2.55 -27.01 1.55
N LYS A 142 1.24 -27.29 1.49
CA LYS A 142 0.22 -26.33 1.04
C LYS A 142 0.16 -25.10 1.94
N ALA A 143 0.22 -25.29 3.26
CA ALA A 143 0.30 -24.17 4.21
C ALA A 143 1.58 -23.37 3.93
N PHE A 144 2.75 -24.03 3.94
CA PHE A 144 4.02 -23.38 3.62
C PHE A 144 3.97 -22.62 2.28
N LEU A 145 3.35 -23.19 1.23
CA LEU A 145 3.15 -22.59 -0.09
C LEU A 145 2.20 -21.39 -0.11
N HIS A 146 1.08 -21.42 0.63
CA HIS A 146 0.16 -20.28 0.74
C HIS A 146 0.78 -19.09 1.47
N ILE A 147 1.73 -19.39 2.35
CA ILE A 147 2.34 -18.44 3.28
C ILE A 147 3.66 -17.89 2.73
N TYR A 148 4.29 -18.64 1.85
CA TYR A 148 5.58 -18.36 1.26
C TYR A 148 5.68 -17.00 0.54
N PHE A 149 4.60 -16.49 -0.04
CA PHE A 149 4.59 -15.15 -0.66
C PHE A 149 4.50 -14.00 0.35
N LEU A 150 3.97 -14.23 1.55
CA LEU A 150 3.94 -13.24 2.62
C LEU A 150 5.32 -13.09 3.28
N ASN A 151 6.14 -14.14 3.24
CA ASN A 151 7.54 -14.09 3.69
C ASN A 151 8.45 -13.24 2.78
N LEU A 152 8.03 -12.91 1.55
CA LEU A 152 8.79 -11.98 0.70
C LEU A 152 8.84 -10.55 1.26
N LEU A 153 7.80 -10.15 2.01
CA LEU A 153 7.74 -8.85 2.66
C LEU A 153 8.83 -8.68 3.73
N PHE A 154 9.34 -9.79 4.29
CA PHE A 154 10.41 -9.79 5.30
C PHE A 154 11.80 -9.47 4.75
N PHE A 155 11.93 -9.38 3.43
CA PHE A 155 13.22 -9.24 2.74
C PHE A 155 13.47 -7.86 2.15
N CYS A 156 12.55 -6.91 2.30
CA CYS A 156 12.81 -5.52 1.93
C CYS A 156 14.08 -5.01 2.62
N GLY A 157 15.01 -4.46 1.83
CA GLY A 157 16.34 -3.92 2.14
C GLY A 157 17.35 -4.87 2.81
N ALA A 158 17.10 -6.18 2.81
CA ALA A 158 18.17 -7.14 3.02
C ALA A 158 19.01 -7.24 1.74
N SER A 159 20.35 -7.24 1.87
CA SER A 159 21.19 -7.50 0.70
C SER A 159 20.79 -8.83 0.05
N ALA A 160 20.87 -8.93 -1.27
CA ALA A 160 20.45 -10.14 -2.00
C ALA A 160 21.03 -11.43 -1.38
N VAL A 161 22.27 -11.36 -0.88
CA VAL A 161 22.95 -12.44 -0.14
C VAL A 161 22.22 -12.83 1.15
N LYS A 162 21.79 -11.85 1.97
CA LYS A 162 21.03 -12.12 3.21
C LYS A 162 19.70 -12.78 2.92
N ILE A 163 19.06 -12.44 1.80
CA ILE A 163 17.79 -13.05 1.41
C ILE A 163 18.00 -14.53 1.06
N SER A 164 18.99 -14.84 0.22
CA SER A 164 19.34 -16.23 -0.13
C SER A 164 19.70 -17.05 1.11
N ILE A 165 20.51 -16.50 2.01
CA ILE A 165 20.87 -17.18 3.27
C ILE A 165 19.63 -17.41 4.13
N SER A 166 18.75 -16.41 4.26
CA SER A 166 17.57 -16.53 5.11
C SER A 166 16.54 -17.53 4.58
N SER A 167 16.39 -17.69 3.28
CA SER A 167 15.51 -18.72 2.71
C SER A 167 16.12 -20.09 2.74
N ILE A 168 17.44 -20.21 2.59
CA ILE A 168 18.14 -21.47 2.84
C ILE A 168 17.92 -21.89 4.30
N LEU A 169 18.14 -20.98 5.26
CA LEU A 169 17.88 -21.22 6.69
C LEU A 169 16.40 -21.50 6.98
N GLY A 170 15.48 -20.77 6.35
CA GLY A 170 14.03 -20.98 6.45
C GLY A 170 13.61 -22.35 5.93
N PHE A 171 14.20 -22.80 4.82
CA PHE A 171 13.96 -24.12 4.24
C PHE A 171 14.46 -25.24 5.16
N PHE A 172 15.71 -25.15 5.65
CA PHE A 172 16.26 -26.14 6.55
C PHE A 172 15.53 -26.18 7.89
N SER A 173 15.22 -25.04 8.49
CA SER A 173 14.45 -24.97 9.74
C SER A 173 13.04 -25.52 9.58
N GLY A 174 12.34 -25.18 8.49
CA GLY A 174 11.03 -25.76 8.17
C GLY A 174 11.10 -27.28 8.00
N GLY A 175 12.10 -27.78 7.27
CA GLY A 175 12.36 -29.21 7.09
C GLY A 175 12.64 -29.93 8.41
N ILE A 176 13.43 -29.32 9.30
CA ILE A 176 13.71 -29.85 10.64
C ILE A 176 12.43 -29.92 11.46
N ILE A 177 11.58 -28.88 11.45
CA ILE A 177 10.30 -28.88 12.18
C ILE A 177 9.41 -30.03 11.68
N VAL A 178 9.26 -30.18 10.36
CA VAL A 178 8.47 -31.28 9.77
C VAL A 178 9.05 -32.64 10.13
N TYR A 179 10.38 -32.79 10.06
CA TYR A 179 11.05 -34.01 10.43
C TYR A 179 10.84 -34.35 11.92
N VAL A 180 10.96 -33.38 12.81
CA VAL A 180 10.70 -33.54 14.25
C VAL A 180 9.24 -33.95 14.48
N ILE A 181 8.28 -33.33 13.78
CA ILE A 181 6.87 -33.73 13.86
C ILE A 181 6.68 -35.18 13.38
N GLN A 182 7.31 -35.58 12.28
CA GLN A 182 7.24 -36.95 11.77
C GLN A 182 7.88 -37.97 12.72
N VAL A 183 9.05 -37.65 13.28
CA VAL A 183 9.73 -38.50 14.26
C VAL A 183 8.92 -38.60 15.54
N ALA A 184 8.36 -37.49 16.03
CA ALA A 184 7.47 -37.47 17.18
C ALA A 184 6.25 -38.37 16.94
N ARG A 185 5.63 -38.29 15.76
CA ARG A 185 4.51 -39.17 15.38
C ARG A 185 4.89 -40.65 15.37
N LYS A 186 6.08 -41.02 14.89
CA LYS A 186 6.52 -42.42 14.81
C LYS A 186 7.00 -43.01 16.14
N ARG A 187 7.51 -42.20 17.06
CA ARG A 187 8.09 -42.68 18.33
C ARG A 187 7.17 -42.54 19.54
N LEU A 188 6.14 -41.70 19.47
CA LEU A 188 5.26 -41.43 20.60
C LEU A 188 3.94 -42.18 20.43
N ASP A 189 3.97 -43.49 20.73
CA ASP A 189 2.76 -44.35 20.73
C ASP A 189 1.74 -43.94 21.80
N SER A 190 2.14 -43.12 22.79
CA SER A 190 1.26 -42.64 23.84
C SER A 190 0.63 -41.29 23.46
N ILE A 191 -0.69 -41.28 23.32
CA ILE A 191 -1.54 -40.10 23.12
C ILE A 191 -1.18 -38.97 24.10
N GLU A 192 -0.84 -39.31 25.35
CA GLU A 192 -0.49 -38.33 26.37
C GLU A 192 0.82 -37.59 26.05
N ARG A 193 1.83 -38.29 25.53
CA ARG A 193 3.10 -37.66 25.14
C ARG A 193 2.93 -36.79 23.91
N THR A 194 2.13 -37.24 22.95
CA THR A 194 1.80 -36.48 21.74
C THR A 194 1.09 -35.18 22.08
N ARG A 195 0.17 -35.21 23.06
CA ARG A 195 -0.48 -34.00 23.59
C ARG A 195 0.52 -33.04 24.25
N LYS A 196 1.44 -33.55 25.09
CA LYS A 196 2.48 -32.73 25.73
C LYS A 196 3.39 -32.06 24.69
N VAL A 197 3.80 -32.80 23.65
CA VAL A 197 4.62 -32.25 22.56
C VAL A 197 3.86 -31.17 21.80
N ALA A 198 2.60 -31.41 21.43
CA ALA A 198 1.83 -30.42 20.70
C ALA A 198 1.60 -29.13 21.50
N VAL A 199 1.26 -29.24 22.79
CA VAL A 199 1.12 -28.06 23.69
C VAL A 199 2.44 -27.30 23.77
N GLY A 200 3.57 -28.01 23.89
CA GLY A 200 4.90 -27.41 23.87
C GLY A 200 5.19 -26.67 22.56
N THR A 201 4.90 -27.28 21.41
CA THR A 201 5.09 -26.65 20.10
C THR A 201 4.23 -25.40 19.91
N ILE A 202 2.96 -25.44 20.33
CA ILE A 202 2.05 -24.29 20.26
C ILE A 202 2.58 -23.13 21.11
N PHE A 203 3.01 -23.43 22.34
CA PHE A 203 3.58 -22.43 23.23
C PHE A 203 4.83 -21.76 22.62
N VAL A 204 5.75 -22.55 22.06
CA VAL A 204 6.95 -22.03 21.40
C VAL A 204 6.58 -21.13 20.22
N LEU A 205 5.62 -21.52 19.39
CA LEU A 205 5.18 -20.71 18.25
C LEU A 205 4.49 -19.41 18.68
N HIS A 206 3.74 -19.41 19.77
CA HIS A 206 3.17 -18.18 20.34
C HIS A 206 4.27 -17.24 20.82
N VAL A 207 5.29 -17.75 21.52
CA VAL A 207 6.41 -16.92 21.96
C VAL A 207 7.15 -16.31 20.77
N ILE A 208 7.42 -17.09 19.71
CA ILE A 208 8.05 -16.59 18.48
C ILE A 208 7.17 -15.54 17.80
N SER A 209 5.87 -15.78 17.72
CA SER A 209 4.90 -14.86 17.16
C SER A 209 4.87 -13.52 17.91
N ALA A 210 4.82 -13.56 19.24
CA ALA A 210 4.87 -12.38 20.10
C ALA A 210 6.18 -11.59 19.97
N ILE A 211 7.33 -12.27 19.84
CA ILE A 211 8.62 -11.60 19.55
C ILE A 211 8.56 -10.88 18.20
N CYS A 212 8.04 -11.55 17.17
CA CYS A 212 7.88 -10.94 15.84
C CYS A 212 6.95 -9.72 15.89
N PHE A 213 5.84 -9.81 16.61
CA PHE A 213 4.89 -8.71 16.77
C PHE A 213 5.54 -7.51 17.47
N ALA A 214 6.16 -7.73 18.63
CA ALA A 214 6.84 -6.69 19.39
C ALA A 214 7.99 -6.05 18.59
N SER A 215 8.72 -6.85 17.82
CA SER A 215 9.75 -6.36 16.90
C SER A 215 9.14 -5.49 15.80
N GLY A 216 7.97 -5.85 15.27
CA GLY A 216 7.25 -5.05 14.28
C GLY A 216 6.85 -3.67 14.80
N CYS A 217 6.31 -3.61 16.03
CA CYS A 217 5.98 -2.36 16.72
C CYS A 217 7.19 -1.42 16.82
N ARG A 218 8.34 -1.95 17.24
CA ARG A 218 9.58 -1.16 17.37
C ARG A 218 10.04 -0.53 16.06
N TYR A 219 10.03 -1.29 14.96
CA TYR A 219 10.44 -0.76 13.65
C TYR A 219 9.54 0.37 13.17
N ILE A 220 8.26 0.27 13.48
CA ILE A 220 7.24 1.27 13.20
C ILE A 220 7.50 2.52 14.04
N GLU A 221 7.62 2.39 15.35
CA GLU A 221 7.89 3.48 16.29
C GLU A 221 9.10 4.36 15.91
N VAL A 222 10.23 3.73 15.52
CA VAL A 222 11.45 4.45 15.11
C VAL A 222 11.18 5.45 13.98
N VAL A 223 10.17 5.20 13.14
CA VAL A 223 9.80 6.07 12.02
C VAL A 223 8.96 7.26 12.44
N TRP A 224 8.16 7.11 13.51
CA TRP A 224 7.37 8.21 14.08
C TRP A 224 8.19 9.16 14.96
N GLY A 225 9.48 8.89 15.16
CA GLY A 225 10.42 9.90 15.66
C GLY A 225 10.22 10.27 17.12
N THR A 226 9.67 9.39 17.93
CA THR A 226 9.85 9.50 19.38
C THR A 226 11.33 9.28 19.68
N GLU A 227 12.03 10.34 20.10
CA GLU A 227 13.43 10.23 20.53
C GLU A 227 13.56 9.07 21.50
N CYS A 228 14.54 8.17 21.27
CA CYS A 228 14.72 6.91 22.00
C CYS A 228 14.77 7.15 23.51
N SER A 229 13.60 7.10 24.13
CA SER A 229 13.36 7.24 25.55
C SER A 229 13.48 5.84 26.17
N ASN A 230 13.61 5.75 27.50
CA ASN A 230 13.43 4.47 28.20
C ASN A 230 12.04 3.83 27.93
N ASP A 231 11.11 4.58 27.34
CA ASP A 231 9.79 4.13 26.92
C ASP A 231 9.81 3.06 25.80
N ASP A 232 10.88 2.99 24.99
CA ASP A 232 11.01 2.00 23.90
C ASP A 232 10.96 0.55 24.44
N LEU A 233 11.60 0.32 25.60
CA LEU A 233 11.59 -1.01 26.23
C LEU A 233 10.20 -1.36 26.77
N ILE A 234 9.48 -0.36 27.28
CA ILE A 234 8.13 -0.54 27.81
C ILE A 234 7.18 -0.90 26.67
N LEU A 235 7.20 -0.18 25.55
CA LEU A 235 6.34 -0.48 24.41
C LEU A 235 6.63 -1.89 23.85
N HIS A 236 7.90 -2.28 23.78
CA HIS A 236 8.29 -3.61 23.30
C HIS A 236 7.80 -4.72 24.25
N LEU A 237 7.94 -4.57 25.56
CA LEU A 237 7.45 -5.54 26.54
C LEU A 237 5.91 -5.59 26.56
N VAL A 238 5.24 -4.43 26.53
CA VAL A 238 3.78 -4.35 26.53
C VAL A 238 3.21 -5.02 25.27
N SER A 239 3.74 -4.70 24.09
CA SER A 239 3.29 -5.32 22.83
C SER A 239 3.52 -6.84 22.81
N PHE A 240 4.66 -7.32 23.33
CA PHE A 240 4.94 -8.74 23.48
C PHE A 240 3.91 -9.45 24.36
N PHE A 241 3.72 -8.99 25.60
CA PHE A 241 2.82 -9.65 26.56
C PHE A 241 1.35 -9.52 26.15
N LEU A 242 0.94 -8.38 25.59
CA LEU A 242 -0.42 -8.18 25.10
C LEU A 242 -0.75 -9.12 23.94
N TRP A 243 0.16 -9.23 22.96
CA TRP A 243 -0.03 -10.14 21.84
C TRP A 243 -0.08 -11.60 22.31
N LEU A 244 0.85 -12.02 23.17
CA LEU A 244 0.89 -13.36 23.74
C LEU A 244 -0.40 -13.72 24.51
N LEU A 245 -0.95 -12.76 25.26
CA LEU A 245 -2.22 -12.92 25.97
C LEU A 245 -3.39 -13.14 25.00
N LEU A 246 -3.47 -12.33 23.93
CA LEU A 246 -4.51 -12.45 22.90
C LEU A 246 -4.45 -13.81 22.19
N GLU A 247 -3.25 -14.28 21.83
CA GLU A 247 -3.05 -15.60 21.22
C GLU A 247 -3.50 -16.74 22.14
N GLY A 248 -3.19 -16.62 23.43
CA GLY A 248 -3.62 -17.57 24.46
C GLY A 248 -5.14 -17.64 24.58
N ILE A 249 -5.81 -16.49 24.71
CA ILE A 249 -7.28 -16.40 24.81
C ILE A 249 -7.94 -17.03 23.59
N PHE A 250 -7.47 -16.69 22.38
CA PHE A 250 -8.04 -17.18 21.14
C PHE A 250 -7.83 -18.68 20.95
N SER A 251 -6.64 -19.19 21.28
CA SER A 251 -6.33 -20.62 21.20
C SER A 251 -7.15 -21.44 22.19
N ILE A 252 -7.31 -20.96 23.43
CA ILE A 252 -8.18 -21.58 24.43
C ILE A 252 -9.63 -21.59 23.95
N SER A 253 -10.10 -20.50 23.33
CA SER A 253 -11.47 -20.39 22.82
C SER A 253 -11.74 -21.36 21.68
N ILE A 254 -10.84 -21.45 20.69
CA ILE A 254 -10.94 -22.44 19.61
C ILE A 254 -10.88 -23.85 20.15
N TRP A 255 -9.98 -24.12 21.09
CA TRP A 255 -9.84 -25.45 21.67
C TRP A 255 -11.10 -25.86 22.43
N ARG A 256 -11.66 -24.98 23.25
CA ARG A 256 -12.93 -25.21 23.96
C ARG A 256 -14.07 -25.47 22.98
N ARG A 257 -14.19 -24.68 21.91
CA ARG A 257 -15.23 -24.86 20.89
C ARG A 257 -15.12 -26.23 20.22
N ASN A 258 -13.90 -26.65 19.85
CA ASN A 258 -13.66 -27.95 19.24
C ASN A 258 -13.96 -29.12 20.20
N ILE A 259 -13.73 -28.96 21.50
CA ILE A 259 -14.11 -29.96 22.50
C ILE A 259 -15.63 -30.07 22.61
N THR A 260 -16.32 -28.93 22.74
CA THR A 260 -17.80 -28.93 22.88
C THR A 260 -18.48 -29.54 21.66
N THR A 261 -18.03 -29.22 20.44
CA THR A 261 -18.60 -29.85 19.23
C THR A 261 -18.48 -31.37 19.27
N ARG A 262 -17.36 -31.90 19.78
CA ARG A 262 -17.14 -33.35 19.89
C ARG A 262 -17.98 -34.01 20.96
N GLU A 263 -18.19 -33.37 22.10
CA GLU A 263 -19.10 -33.89 23.13
C GLU A 263 -20.53 -33.98 22.59
N VAL A 264 -20.95 -33.01 21.77
CA VAL A 264 -22.26 -33.04 21.11
C VAL A 264 -22.34 -34.16 20.08
N GLU A 265 -21.32 -34.35 19.24
CA GLU A 265 -21.26 -35.43 18.23
C GLU A 265 -21.22 -36.82 18.89
N ALA A 266 -20.36 -37.02 19.89
CA ALA A 266 -20.25 -38.30 20.61
C ALA A 266 -21.54 -38.66 21.36
N ASN A 267 -22.28 -37.68 21.87
CA ASN A 267 -23.58 -37.91 22.50
C ASN A 267 -24.70 -38.15 21.47
N ALA A 268 -24.58 -37.63 20.25
CA ALA A 268 -25.55 -37.88 19.17
C ALA A 268 -25.50 -39.33 18.70
N ASP A 269 -24.31 -39.94 18.63
CA ASP A 269 -24.12 -41.35 18.22
C ASP A 269 -24.61 -42.35 19.29
N LEU A 270 -24.73 -41.92 20.54
CA LEU A 270 -25.22 -42.75 21.65
C LEU A 270 -26.75 -42.77 21.77
N VAL A 271 -27.49 -41.96 20.98
CA VAL A 271 -28.94 -42.04 20.92
C VAL A 271 -29.30 -43.36 20.22
N PRO A 272 -29.84 -44.36 20.94
CA PRO A 272 -30.16 -45.65 20.33
C PRO A 272 -31.17 -45.41 19.23
N ASN A 273 -30.89 -45.95 18.05
CA ASN A 273 -31.82 -45.92 16.94
C ASN A 273 -33.04 -46.79 17.32
N GLU A 274 -34.08 -46.16 17.88
CA GLU A 274 -35.28 -46.81 18.44
C GLU A 274 -36.20 -47.41 17.36
N ASP A 275 -35.76 -47.48 16.10
CA ASP A 275 -36.55 -47.91 14.95
C ASP A 275 -36.59 -49.44 14.70
N ASN A 276 -36.03 -50.26 15.59
CA ASN A 276 -36.00 -51.73 15.38
C ASN A 276 -37.02 -52.54 16.21
N ASN A 277 -38.09 -51.92 16.72
CA ASN A 277 -39.13 -52.65 17.45
C ASN A 277 -40.57 -52.40 16.98
N SER A 278 -40.81 -52.44 15.67
CA SER A 278 -42.15 -52.63 15.10
C SER A 278 -42.20 -53.85 14.17
N GLN A 279 -42.03 -55.03 14.75
CA GLN A 279 -42.40 -56.28 14.10
C GLN A 279 -43.08 -57.24 15.08
N GLN A 280 -44.25 -56.83 15.62
CA GLN A 280 -45.29 -57.76 16.06
C GLN A 280 -46.62 -57.03 16.23
N ASP A 281 -47.47 -57.06 15.20
CA ASP A 281 -48.81 -57.63 15.26
C ASP A 281 -49.54 -57.38 13.94
N GLY A 282 -49.87 -58.48 13.27
CA GLY A 282 -50.64 -58.48 12.04
C GLY A 282 -52.13 -58.32 12.31
N ALA A 283 -52.81 -57.81 11.28
CA ALA A 283 -54.26 -57.82 11.08
C ALA A 283 -55.09 -56.84 11.93
N ILE A 284 -54.94 -55.54 11.67
CA ILE A 284 -56.11 -54.65 11.52
C ILE A 284 -55.92 -53.82 10.25
N ASP A 285 -56.67 -54.24 9.24
CA ASP A 285 -56.80 -53.63 7.93
C ASP A 285 -57.41 -52.21 7.99
N ALA A 286 -56.85 -51.33 7.13
CA ALA A 286 -57.59 -50.46 6.22
C ALA A 286 -58.31 -49.17 6.70
N GLN A 287 -57.94 -48.50 7.80
CA GLN A 287 -58.53 -47.18 8.10
C GLN A 287 -57.65 -46.06 8.68
N ILE A 288 -56.32 -46.12 8.52
CA ILE A 288 -55.47 -44.98 8.88
C ILE A 288 -54.51 -44.66 7.73
N GLU A 289 -55.08 -44.35 6.57
CA GLU A 289 -54.35 -43.78 5.41
C GLU A 289 -54.47 -42.25 5.37
N ASN A 290 -54.80 -41.58 6.49
CA ASN A 290 -55.15 -40.14 6.43
C ASN A 290 -54.70 -39.27 7.61
N ILE A 291 -53.76 -39.70 8.45
CA ILE A 291 -53.30 -38.86 9.57
C ILE A 291 -51.76 -38.88 9.66
N ASN A 292 -51.20 -37.74 9.29
CA ASN A 292 -49.85 -37.25 9.60
C ASN A 292 -48.68 -37.84 8.81
N HIS A 293 -48.60 -37.48 7.53
CA HIS A 293 -47.29 -37.13 6.97
C HIS A 293 -46.68 -36.03 7.86
N PRO A 294 -45.53 -36.25 8.52
CA PRO A 294 -44.81 -35.15 9.14
C PRO A 294 -44.46 -34.19 8.02
N LYS A 295 -45.01 -32.98 8.07
CA LYS A 295 -44.65 -31.88 7.16
C LYS A 295 -43.13 -31.77 7.19
N GLU A 296 -42.51 -32.18 6.09
CA GLU A 296 -41.08 -32.01 5.84
C GLU A 296 -40.69 -30.61 6.31
N GLY A 297 -39.84 -30.62 7.33
CA GLY A 297 -39.48 -29.45 8.11
C GLY A 297 -39.04 -28.33 7.19
N SER A 298 -39.58 -27.14 7.45
CA SER A 298 -39.20 -25.89 6.83
C SER A 298 -37.68 -25.84 6.63
N GLU A 299 -37.23 -25.96 5.39
CA GLU A 299 -35.85 -25.73 5.01
C GLU A 299 -35.44 -24.37 5.58
N SER A 300 -34.51 -24.42 6.54
CA SER A 300 -34.00 -23.23 7.20
C SER A 300 -33.49 -22.26 6.13
N PRO A 301 -33.91 -20.96 6.11
CA PRO A 301 -33.60 -19.99 5.05
C PRO A 301 -32.12 -19.52 5.02
N ARG A 302 -31.18 -20.39 5.43
CA ARG A 302 -29.73 -20.17 5.41
C ARG A 302 -29.08 -20.00 4.02
N PRO A 303 -29.59 -20.49 2.86
CA PRO A 303 -28.81 -20.43 1.61
C PRO A 303 -28.69 -19.02 0.99
N ARG A 304 -29.44 -18.01 1.47
CA ARG A 304 -29.34 -16.64 0.93
C ARG A 304 -28.18 -15.85 1.53
N LEU A 305 -27.89 -16.02 2.82
CA LEU A 305 -26.81 -15.30 3.51
C LEU A 305 -25.42 -15.74 3.05
N GLU A 306 -25.22 -17.04 2.82
CA GLU A 306 -23.94 -17.56 2.34
C GLU A 306 -23.59 -17.08 0.93
N LYS A 307 -24.60 -17.00 0.04
CA LYS A 307 -24.41 -16.45 -1.31
C LYS A 307 -24.05 -14.96 -1.27
N ILE A 308 -24.73 -14.18 -0.43
CA ILE A 308 -24.41 -12.76 -0.24
C ILE A 308 -23.00 -12.59 0.30
N TRP A 309 -22.59 -13.38 1.30
CA TRP A 309 -21.25 -13.31 1.87
C TRP A 309 -20.16 -13.71 0.87
N ALA A 310 -20.41 -14.74 0.05
CA ALA A 310 -19.50 -15.14 -1.02
C ALA A 310 -19.31 -14.03 -2.06
N VAL A 311 -20.39 -13.36 -2.47
CA VAL A 311 -20.33 -12.22 -3.41
C VAL A 311 -19.58 -11.05 -2.77
N LEU A 312 -19.91 -10.66 -1.54
CA LEU A 312 -19.23 -9.56 -0.84
C LEU A 312 -17.73 -9.83 -0.68
N ARG A 313 -17.35 -11.07 -0.32
CA ARG A 313 -15.95 -11.49 -0.23
C ARG A 313 -15.25 -11.37 -1.58
N GLN A 314 -15.87 -11.84 -2.66
CA GLN A 314 -15.30 -11.77 -4.00
C GLN A 314 -15.17 -10.32 -4.50
N THR A 315 -16.19 -9.49 -4.28
CA THR A 315 -16.15 -8.05 -4.58
C THR A 315 -15.04 -7.36 -3.81
N PHE A 316 -14.91 -7.63 -2.50
CA PHE A 316 -13.83 -7.07 -1.67
C PHE A 316 -12.45 -7.45 -2.20
N LEU A 317 -12.24 -8.71 -2.60
CA LEU A 317 -10.98 -9.15 -3.20
C LEU A 317 -10.70 -8.44 -4.53
N ILE A 318 -11.70 -8.27 -5.39
CA ILE A 318 -11.55 -7.54 -6.67
C ILE A 318 -11.20 -6.07 -6.41
N CYS A 319 -11.93 -5.38 -5.55
CA CYS A 319 -11.66 -3.98 -5.19
C CYS A 319 -10.25 -3.80 -4.60
N THR A 320 -9.84 -4.72 -3.72
CA THR A 320 -8.50 -4.71 -3.13
C THR A 320 -7.42 -4.87 -4.20
N ASN A 321 -7.59 -5.79 -5.16
CA ASN A 321 -6.65 -5.98 -6.26
C ASN A 321 -6.59 -4.76 -7.20
N LEU A 322 -7.74 -4.14 -7.52
CA LEU A 322 -7.79 -2.93 -8.33
C LEU A 322 -7.10 -1.75 -7.62
N LEU A 323 -7.28 -1.63 -6.30
CA LEU A 323 -6.58 -0.63 -5.51
C LEU A 323 -5.06 -0.86 -5.55
N PHE A 324 -4.58 -2.09 -5.36
CA PHE A 324 -3.15 -2.40 -5.47
C PHE A 324 -2.59 -2.08 -6.87
N LEU A 325 -3.33 -2.43 -7.93
CA LEU A 325 -2.94 -2.11 -9.31
C LEU A 325 -2.85 -0.60 -9.53
N TYR A 326 -3.82 0.17 -9.02
CA TYR A 326 -3.82 1.62 -9.09
C TYR A 326 -2.60 2.23 -8.37
N LEU A 327 -2.31 1.80 -7.14
CA LEU A 327 -1.13 2.26 -6.39
C LEU A 327 0.17 2.00 -7.15
N VAL A 328 0.27 0.84 -7.78
CA VAL A 328 1.43 0.45 -8.60
C VAL A 328 1.60 1.38 -9.80
N ILE A 329 0.53 1.63 -10.55
CA ILE A 329 0.56 2.52 -11.73
C ILE A 329 1.01 3.92 -11.30
N VAL A 330 0.50 4.41 -10.17
CA VAL A 330 0.88 5.73 -9.65
C VAL A 330 2.34 5.78 -9.24
N ILE A 331 2.87 4.78 -8.54
CA ILE A 331 4.28 4.75 -8.13
C ILE A 331 5.21 4.68 -9.34
N ILE A 332 4.91 3.84 -10.34
CA ILE A 332 5.71 3.73 -11.57
C ILE A 332 5.71 5.07 -12.32
N GLY A 333 4.53 5.66 -12.51
CA GLY A 333 4.40 6.95 -13.16
C GLY A 333 5.12 8.07 -12.41
N ALA A 334 5.06 8.08 -11.08
CA ALA A 334 5.68 9.09 -10.24
C ALA A 334 7.20 9.00 -10.32
N ASN A 335 7.77 7.79 -10.28
CA ASN A 335 9.21 7.57 -10.45
C ASN A 335 9.70 7.97 -11.85
N TYR A 336 8.93 7.66 -12.89
CA TYR A 336 9.25 8.10 -14.25
C TYR A 336 9.29 9.63 -14.34
N GLN A 337 8.26 10.30 -13.80
CA GLN A 337 8.21 11.76 -13.74
C GLN A 337 9.34 12.33 -12.87
N PHE A 338 9.67 11.71 -11.74
CA PHE A 338 10.74 12.14 -10.84
C PHE A 338 12.07 12.24 -11.60
N ARG A 339 12.43 11.24 -12.40
CA ARG A 339 13.66 11.26 -13.21
C ARG A 339 13.64 12.34 -14.28
N ILE A 340 12.50 12.57 -14.92
CA ILE A 340 12.36 13.64 -15.91
C ILE A 340 12.56 14.99 -15.22
N VAL A 341 11.85 15.22 -14.11
CA VAL A 341 11.96 16.45 -13.32
C VAL A 341 13.39 16.69 -12.89
N GLN A 342 14.08 15.69 -12.35
CA GLN A 342 15.46 15.84 -11.89
C GLN A 342 16.41 16.31 -13.00
N ARG A 343 16.20 15.87 -14.25
CA ARG A 343 17.00 16.31 -15.40
C ARG A 343 16.70 17.74 -15.84
N HIS A 344 15.45 18.20 -15.68
CA HIS A 344 15.03 19.53 -16.12
C HIS A 344 15.13 20.58 -15.01
N LEU A 345 15.07 20.18 -13.74
CA LEU A 345 14.95 21.08 -12.59
C LEU A 345 16.09 22.10 -12.54
N LYS A 346 17.34 21.66 -12.72
CA LYS A 346 18.48 22.58 -12.71
C LYS A 346 18.41 23.60 -13.84
N GLY A 347 18.14 23.14 -15.07
CA GLY A 347 18.02 24.04 -16.22
C GLY A 347 16.85 25.03 -16.08
N ALA A 348 15.72 24.58 -15.54
CA ALA A 348 14.60 25.44 -15.23
C ALA A 348 14.97 26.46 -14.14
N GLN A 349 15.65 26.05 -13.07
CA GLN A 349 16.10 26.95 -12.00
C GLN A 349 17.09 28.00 -12.50
N ASP A 350 18.03 27.63 -13.37
CA ASP A 350 18.99 28.57 -13.97
C ASP A 350 18.28 29.65 -14.82
N ILE A 351 17.17 29.30 -15.48
CA ILE A 351 16.34 30.23 -16.27
C ILE A 351 15.43 31.08 -15.37
N LEU A 352 14.82 30.47 -14.35
CA LEU A 352 13.87 31.12 -13.46
C LEU A 352 14.56 32.06 -12.46
N TYR A 353 15.78 31.73 -12.06
CA TYR A 353 16.58 32.40 -11.05
C TYR A 353 18.01 32.63 -11.54
N PRO A 354 18.19 33.42 -12.61
CA PRO A 354 19.52 33.68 -13.14
C PRO A 354 20.37 34.45 -12.12
N SER A 355 21.69 34.48 -12.29
CA SER A 355 22.60 35.13 -11.33
C SER A 355 22.32 36.62 -11.14
N ASP A 356 21.76 37.27 -12.16
CA ASP A 356 21.33 38.66 -12.21
C ASP A 356 19.83 38.83 -11.87
N TYR A 357 19.19 37.85 -11.21
CA TYR A 357 17.76 37.90 -10.87
C TYR A 357 17.33 39.18 -10.13
N ASN A 358 18.24 39.82 -9.40
CA ASN A 358 18.02 41.06 -8.64
C ASN A 358 18.58 42.33 -9.33
N SER A 359 19.18 42.21 -10.50
CA SER A 359 19.83 43.33 -11.22
C SER A 359 19.44 43.41 -12.70
N GLY A 360 18.70 42.42 -13.20
CA GLY A 360 18.22 42.38 -14.58
C GLY A 360 16.92 43.16 -14.77
N GLU A 361 16.14 42.72 -15.75
CA GLU A 361 14.86 43.33 -16.11
C GLU A 361 13.87 43.34 -14.94
N VAL A 362 13.10 44.43 -14.81
CA VAL A 362 12.08 44.59 -13.76
C VAL A 362 10.78 45.15 -14.31
N CYS A 363 9.67 44.78 -13.68
CA CYS A 363 8.38 45.41 -13.90
C CYS A 363 8.15 46.43 -12.79
N ALA A 364 7.83 47.67 -13.15
CA ALA A 364 7.66 48.76 -12.21
C ALA A 364 6.43 49.60 -12.56
N TRP A 365 5.83 50.25 -11.56
CA TRP A 365 4.70 51.15 -11.73
C TRP A 365 5.03 52.58 -11.31
N ASN A 366 4.24 53.55 -11.78
CA ASN A 366 4.28 54.92 -11.27
C ASN A 366 3.05 55.19 -10.40
N TYR A 367 3.23 55.05 -9.09
CA TYR A 367 2.15 55.22 -8.10
C TYR A 367 1.63 56.66 -8.06
N GLU A 368 2.49 57.67 -8.24
CA GLU A 368 2.08 59.08 -8.25
C GLU A 368 1.16 59.38 -9.43
N GLN A 369 1.46 58.79 -10.59
CA GLN A 369 0.64 58.94 -11.78
C GLN A 369 -0.72 58.26 -11.60
N GLU A 370 -0.76 57.04 -11.04
CA GLU A 370 -2.01 56.35 -10.74
C GLU A 370 -2.90 57.17 -9.81
N ALA A 371 -2.33 57.74 -8.74
CA ALA A 371 -3.07 58.61 -7.82
C ALA A 371 -3.65 59.86 -8.51
N ALA A 372 -3.02 60.34 -9.59
CA ALA A 372 -3.45 61.51 -10.34
C ALA A 372 -4.46 61.21 -11.45
N THR A 373 -4.28 60.12 -12.20
CA THR A 373 -5.07 59.80 -13.41
C THR A 373 -6.05 58.66 -13.23
N ASN A 374 -5.94 57.90 -12.13
CA ASN A 374 -6.65 56.63 -11.92
C ASN A 374 -6.35 55.59 -13.02
N GLU A 375 -5.20 55.72 -13.69
CA GLU A 375 -4.67 54.78 -14.68
C GLU A 375 -3.31 54.26 -14.19
N LEU A 376 -3.21 52.96 -13.94
CA LEU A 376 -1.95 52.34 -13.54
C LEU A 376 -0.97 52.33 -14.72
N ASN A 377 0.03 53.19 -14.67
CA ASN A 377 1.16 53.15 -15.60
C ASN A 377 2.19 52.11 -15.12
N ILE A 378 2.12 50.90 -15.69
CA ILE A 378 3.03 49.78 -15.42
C ILE A 378 3.86 49.47 -16.67
N THR A 379 5.18 49.38 -16.51
CA THR A 379 6.09 49.14 -17.64
C THR A 379 7.34 48.37 -17.22
N THR A 380 7.93 47.70 -18.20
CA THR A 380 9.18 46.96 -18.05
C THR A 380 10.37 47.91 -18.22
N PHE A 381 11.38 47.75 -17.37
CA PHE A 381 12.68 48.43 -17.45
C PHE A 381 13.81 47.43 -17.55
N SER A 382 14.89 47.80 -18.23
CA SER A 382 16.03 46.89 -18.44
C SER A 382 16.82 46.60 -17.16
N THR A 383 16.78 47.54 -16.21
CA THR A 383 17.48 47.46 -14.91
C THR A 383 16.66 48.14 -13.80
N PRO A 384 16.86 47.76 -12.53
CA PRO A 384 16.25 48.44 -11.38
C PRO A 384 16.58 49.94 -11.33
N GLU A 385 17.82 50.31 -11.65
CA GLU A 385 18.29 51.69 -11.60
C GLU A 385 17.57 52.58 -12.61
N GLU A 386 17.27 52.04 -13.80
CA GLU A 386 16.51 52.75 -14.83
C GLU A 386 15.09 53.06 -14.34
N ALA A 387 14.40 52.08 -13.74
CA ALA A 387 13.06 52.28 -13.18
C ALA A 387 13.06 53.36 -12.08
N LEU A 388 13.98 53.25 -11.14
CA LEU A 388 14.10 54.19 -10.02
C LEU A 388 14.45 55.61 -10.50
N SER A 389 15.29 55.74 -11.53
CA SER A 389 15.65 57.06 -12.11
C SER A 389 14.46 57.79 -12.76
N GLN A 390 13.41 57.05 -13.14
CA GLN A 390 12.19 57.59 -13.73
C GLN A 390 11.06 57.73 -12.70
N ASN A 391 11.36 57.64 -11.40
CA ASN A 391 10.38 57.65 -10.29
C ASN A 391 9.37 56.49 -10.36
N PHE A 392 9.74 55.34 -10.93
CA PHE A 392 8.93 54.13 -10.83
C PHE A 392 9.30 53.31 -9.60
N SER A 393 8.30 52.69 -8.97
CA SER A 393 8.48 51.71 -7.90
C SER A 393 8.45 50.30 -8.49
N ILE A 394 9.47 49.51 -8.21
CA ILE A 394 9.61 48.14 -8.72
C ILE A 394 8.53 47.26 -8.09
N VAL A 395 7.76 46.56 -8.91
CA VAL A 395 6.66 45.70 -8.47
C VAL A 395 7.10 44.25 -8.39
N HIS A 396 7.86 43.79 -9.38
CA HIS A 396 8.41 42.45 -9.41
C HIS A 396 9.67 42.34 -10.27
N CYS A 397 10.52 41.34 -9.99
CA CYS A 397 11.64 40.99 -10.87
C CYS A 397 11.11 40.38 -12.20
N GLY A 398 11.76 40.70 -13.33
CA GLY A 398 11.39 40.30 -14.70
C GLY A 398 10.37 41.21 -15.39
N ALA A 399 10.22 41.10 -16.73
CA ALA A 399 9.23 41.85 -17.51
C ALA A 399 7.80 41.76 -16.99
N CYS A 400 7.07 42.88 -17.16
CA CYS A 400 5.63 42.90 -17.04
C CYS A 400 4.99 41.97 -18.09
N ALA A 401 3.94 41.24 -17.71
CA ALA A 401 3.17 40.40 -18.62
C ALA A 401 1.70 40.29 -18.17
N ALA A 402 1.02 39.18 -18.48
CA ALA A 402 -0.44 39.05 -18.36
C ALA A 402 -0.97 39.27 -16.92
N CYS A 403 -0.21 38.88 -15.91
CA CYS A 403 -0.60 39.02 -14.50
C CYS A 403 -0.02 40.29 -13.83
N SER A 404 0.60 41.20 -14.59
CA SER A 404 1.22 42.43 -14.07
C SER A 404 0.25 43.62 -14.04
N ASN A 405 -1.05 43.39 -13.86
CA ASN A 405 -2.04 44.45 -13.67
C ASN A 405 -2.46 44.56 -12.20
N TRP A 406 -3.05 45.69 -11.81
CA TRP A 406 -3.42 45.98 -10.41
C TRP A 406 -4.23 44.87 -9.74
N ASN A 407 -5.26 44.37 -10.43
CA ASN A 407 -6.16 43.35 -9.88
C ASN A 407 -5.41 42.05 -9.57
N ASP A 408 -4.61 41.57 -10.52
CA ASP A 408 -3.90 40.31 -10.37
C ASP A 408 -2.74 40.40 -9.36
N LEU A 409 -2.02 41.53 -9.33
CA LEU A 409 -0.99 41.80 -8.30
C LEU A 409 -1.60 41.82 -6.90
N ARG A 410 -2.73 42.51 -6.72
CA ARG A 410 -3.47 42.52 -5.47
C ARG A 410 -3.92 41.12 -5.06
N LEU A 411 -4.41 40.32 -6.01
CA LEU A 411 -4.80 38.93 -5.75
C LEU A 411 -3.64 38.08 -5.27
N GLN A 412 -2.44 38.20 -5.87
CA GLN A 412 -1.25 37.45 -5.41
C GLN A 412 -0.93 37.73 -3.92
N TRP A 413 -1.17 38.95 -3.45
CA TRP A 413 -0.98 39.34 -2.05
C TRP A 413 -2.12 38.87 -1.14
N THR A 414 -3.37 39.20 -1.48
CA THR A 414 -4.53 38.94 -0.61
C THR A 414 -4.80 37.44 -0.46
N THR A 415 -4.48 36.65 -1.48
CA THR A 415 -4.66 35.19 -1.47
C THR A 415 -3.40 34.41 -1.09
N ARG A 416 -2.33 35.08 -0.61
CA ARG A 416 -1.01 34.46 -0.39
C ARG A 416 -1.01 33.20 0.48
N THR A 417 -2.01 33.04 1.35
CA THR A 417 -2.17 31.89 2.24
C THR A 417 -2.96 30.72 1.63
N HIS A 418 -3.79 30.95 0.62
CA HIS A 418 -4.69 29.92 0.07
C HIS A 418 -4.68 29.77 -1.45
N LEU A 419 -4.00 30.66 -2.20
CA LEU A 419 -3.95 30.62 -3.66
C LEU A 419 -3.49 29.28 -4.22
N ALA A 420 -2.49 28.65 -3.59
CA ALA A 420 -1.99 27.34 -4.00
C ALA A 420 -3.08 26.26 -3.89
N PHE A 421 -3.93 26.33 -2.87
CA PHE A 421 -5.04 25.41 -2.66
C PHE A 421 -6.18 25.68 -3.65
N ASP A 422 -6.49 26.95 -3.91
CA ASP A 422 -7.54 27.32 -4.87
C ASP A 422 -7.16 26.96 -6.31
N ALA A 423 -5.93 27.26 -6.72
CA ALA A 423 -5.38 26.82 -8.01
C ALA A 423 -5.45 25.29 -8.14
N GLN A 424 -5.06 24.53 -7.10
CA GLN A 424 -5.23 23.07 -7.14
C GLN A 424 -6.69 22.63 -7.32
N ASN A 425 -7.65 23.35 -6.75
CA ASN A 425 -9.06 23.04 -6.93
C ASN A 425 -9.54 23.37 -8.35
N CYS A 426 -9.01 24.42 -8.97
CA CYS A 426 -9.24 24.72 -10.38
C CYS A 426 -8.56 23.70 -11.30
N ALA A 427 -7.31 23.34 -11.06
CA ALA A 427 -6.60 22.28 -11.77
C ALA A 427 -7.35 20.93 -11.74
N LYS A 428 -8.01 20.56 -10.64
CA LYS A 428 -8.86 19.35 -10.57
C LYS A 428 -10.03 19.38 -11.56
N LYS A 429 -10.53 20.55 -11.97
CA LYS A 429 -11.57 20.67 -13.00
C LYS A 429 -11.09 20.13 -14.35
N SER A 430 -9.78 20.14 -14.61
CA SER A 430 -9.19 19.56 -15.82
C SER A 430 -9.47 18.06 -15.97
N LEU A 431 -9.80 17.33 -14.88
CA LEU A 431 -10.07 15.89 -14.92
C LEU A 431 -11.35 15.56 -15.68
N PHE A 432 -12.35 16.45 -15.68
CA PHE A 432 -13.66 16.22 -16.28
C PHE A 432 -14.18 17.35 -17.17
N GLY A 433 -13.65 18.58 -17.04
CA GLY A 433 -14.18 19.78 -17.71
C GLY A 433 -13.29 20.39 -18.80
N GLY A 434 -12.07 19.87 -19.04
CA GLY A 434 -11.17 20.41 -20.06
C GLY A 434 -10.56 21.78 -19.72
N LYS A 435 -10.03 22.49 -20.73
CA LYS A 435 -9.35 23.79 -20.58
C LYS A 435 -10.29 24.89 -20.09
N ASP A 436 -11.46 25.01 -20.72
CA ASP A 436 -12.39 26.10 -20.44
C ASP A 436 -12.92 26.06 -19.00
N ALA A 437 -13.17 24.86 -18.45
CA ALA A 437 -13.61 24.71 -17.06
C ALA A 437 -12.54 25.12 -16.05
N VAL A 438 -11.26 24.94 -16.38
CA VAL A 438 -10.12 25.34 -15.55
C VAL A 438 -9.98 26.86 -15.62
N GLN A 439 -9.98 27.44 -16.82
CA GLN A 439 -9.91 28.88 -17.01
C GLN A 439 -11.07 29.62 -16.34
N THR A 440 -12.30 29.15 -16.55
CA THR A 440 -13.50 29.70 -15.89
C THR A 440 -13.39 29.62 -14.37
N CYS A 441 -12.73 28.61 -13.82
CA CYS A 441 -12.47 28.51 -12.39
C CYS A 441 -11.45 29.54 -11.92
N ASN A 442 -10.34 29.71 -12.66
CA ASN A 442 -9.31 30.71 -12.36
C ASN A 442 -9.88 32.15 -12.43
N GLU A 443 -10.76 32.43 -13.37
CA GLU A 443 -11.44 33.73 -13.48
C GLU A 443 -12.46 33.92 -12.35
N ASN A 444 -13.40 32.98 -12.16
CA ASN A 444 -14.55 33.22 -11.27
C ASN A 444 -14.30 32.87 -9.81
N SER A 445 -13.45 31.88 -9.53
CA SER A 445 -13.21 31.40 -8.16
C SER A 445 -12.01 32.08 -7.52
N ILE A 446 -10.93 32.31 -8.29
CA ILE A 446 -9.74 33.02 -7.80
C ILE A 446 -9.86 34.52 -8.07
N GLY A 447 -10.49 34.93 -9.18
CA GLY A 447 -10.67 36.34 -9.53
C GLY A 447 -9.67 36.89 -10.54
N PHE A 448 -8.83 36.03 -11.14
CA PHE A 448 -7.82 36.48 -12.11
C PHE A 448 -8.46 37.13 -13.33
N SER A 449 -7.78 38.13 -13.89
CA SER A 449 -8.12 38.65 -15.22
C SER A 449 -8.07 37.53 -16.27
N GLU A 450 -8.80 37.67 -17.38
CA GLU A 450 -8.86 36.66 -18.45
C GLU A 450 -7.45 36.25 -18.93
N GLN A 451 -6.55 37.23 -19.16
CA GLN A 451 -5.21 36.95 -19.64
C GLN A 451 -4.36 36.22 -18.59
N CYS A 452 -4.44 36.61 -17.32
CA CYS A 452 -3.71 35.94 -16.26
C CYS A 452 -4.28 34.53 -15.97
N ALA A 453 -5.60 34.38 -15.96
CA ALA A 453 -6.28 33.10 -15.81
C ALA A 453 -5.91 32.12 -16.93
N LYS A 454 -5.70 32.61 -18.15
CA LYS A 454 -5.18 31.81 -19.26
C LYS A 454 -3.76 31.30 -18.98
N CYS A 455 -2.85 32.13 -18.48
CA CYS A 455 -1.49 31.69 -18.12
C CYS A 455 -1.52 30.60 -17.04
N TRP A 456 -2.30 30.79 -15.98
CA TRP A 456 -2.49 29.78 -14.92
C TRP A 456 -3.11 28.49 -15.45
N THR A 457 -4.09 28.59 -16.34
CA THR A 457 -4.72 27.42 -16.95
C THR A 457 -3.73 26.60 -17.79
N GLU A 458 -2.86 27.27 -18.54
CA GLU A 458 -1.83 26.62 -19.36
C GLU A 458 -0.78 25.93 -18.48
N ASP A 459 -0.38 26.57 -17.38
CA ASP A 459 0.49 25.99 -16.35
C ASP A 459 -0.15 24.75 -15.71
N GLU A 460 -1.40 24.84 -15.24
CA GLU A 460 -2.12 23.72 -14.61
C GLU A 460 -2.32 22.53 -15.56
N LEU A 461 -2.59 22.79 -16.85
CA LEU A 461 -2.69 21.74 -17.86
C LEU A 461 -1.33 21.13 -18.20
N CYS A 462 -0.27 21.94 -18.22
CA CYS A 462 1.10 21.46 -18.34
C CYS A 462 1.48 20.57 -17.15
N ALA A 463 1.18 21.00 -15.92
CA ALA A 463 1.43 20.25 -14.70
C ALA A 463 0.62 18.94 -14.68
N LYS A 464 -0.65 18.96 -15.11
CA LYS A 464 -1.43 17.73 -15.30
C LYS A 464 -0.74 16.78 -16.28
N LYS A 465 -0.22 17.28 -17.39
CA LYS A 465 0.44 16.43 -18.40
C LYS A 465 1.75 15.84 -17.88
N ASN A 466 2.55 16.64 -17.17
CA ASN A 466 3.93 16.29 -16.82
C ASN A 466 4.14 15.80 -15.38
N CYS A 467 3.22 16.11 -14.48
CA CYS A 467 3.37 15.94 -13.02
C CYS A 467 2.23 15.16 -12.34
N VAL A 468 1.25 14.64 -13.08
CA VAL A 468 0.06 13.97 -12.49
C VAL A 468 0.38 12.81 -11.56
N PHE A 469 1.39 12.00 -11.84
CA PHE A 469 1.68 10.84 -11.00
C PHE A 469 2.41 11.22 -9.71
N ILE A 470 3.35 12.18 -9.77
CA ILE A 470 3.96 12.77 -8.56
C ILE A 470 2.86 13.38 -7.68
N TYR A 471 1.90 14.09 -8.29
CA TYR A 471 0.74 14.63 -7.59
C TYR A 471 -0.13 13.52 -6.96
N LEU A 472 -0.52 12.49 -7.71
CA LEU A 472 -1.31 11.39 -7.17
C LEU A 472 -0.59 10.67 -6.02
N GLN A 473 0.73 10.52 -6.10
CA GLN A 473 1.55 9.98 -5.03
C GLN A 473 1.52 10.89 -3.78
N SER A 474 1.62 12.22 -3.93
CA SER A 474 1.56 13.14 -2.79
C SER A 474 0.18 13.15 -2.12
N VAL A 475 -0.90 12.97 -2.89
CA VAL A 475 -2.27 12.74 -2.36
C VAL A 475 -2.31 11.52 -1.46
N MET A 476 -1.78 10.38 -1.92
CA MET A 476 -1.81 9.12 -1.16
C MET A 476 -1.01 9.20 0.13
N LEU A 477 0.12 9.92 0.12
CA LEU A 477 1.00 10.04 1.28
C LEU A 477 0.54 11.11 2.28
N ASN A 478 -0.61 11.74 2.05
CA ASN A 478 -1.11 12.89 2.82
C ASN A 478 -0.07 14.03 2.94
N LYS A 479 0.83 14.14 1.96
CA LYS A 479 1.83 15.21 1.85
C LYS A 479 1.34 16.38 0.99
N MET A 480 0.08 16.36 0.57
CA MET A 480 -0.55 17.41 -0.26
C MET A 480 -0.50 18.80 0.36
N THR A 481 -0.43 18.91 1.69
CA THR A 481 -0.31 20.20 2.37
C THR A 481 1.14 20.61 2.59
N ASN A 482 2.08 19.65 2.59
CA ASN A 482 3.49 19.93 2.79
C ASN A 482 4.18 20.16 1.44
N PHE A 483 4.10 21.41 0.98
CA PHE A 483 4.84 21.90 -0.18
C PHE A 483 6.28 22.34 0.17
N GLU A 484 6.86 21.89 1.29
CA GLU A 484 8.26 22.17 1.60
C GLU A 484 9.16 21.70 0.46
N VAL A 485 9.77 22.67 -0.21
CA VAL A 485 10.70 22.45 -1.30
C VAL A 485 12.13 22.55 -0.77
N GLY A 486 12.67 21.41 -0.37
CA GLY A 486 14.12 21.26 -0.22
C GLY A 486 14.79 21.33 -1.59
N LEU A 487 16.04 21.83 -1.66
CA LEU A 487 16.83 21.90 -2.90
C LEU A 487 16.92 20.57 -3.67
N ASN A 488 16.84 19.44 -2.95
CA ASN A 488 16.90 18.09 -3.53
C ASN A 488 15.59 17.32 -3.42
N HIS A 489 14.51 17.95 -2.95
CA HIS A 489 13.21 17.29 -2.77
C HIS A 489 12.33 17.52 -3.99
N ILE A 490 12.01 16.45 -4.70
CA ILE A 490 11.04 16.53 -5.79
C ILE A 490 9.63 16.41 -5.21
N THR A 491 8.92 17.53 -5.21
CA THR A 491 7.50 17.63 -4.87
C THR A 491 6.69 17.90 -6.14
N SER A 492 5.35 17.94 -6.03
CA SER A 492 4.51 18.40 -7.14
C SER A 492 4.84 19.84 -7.53
N ALA A 493 5.24 20.70 -6.58
CA ALA A 493 5.59 22.09 -6.83
C ALA A 493 6.95 22.25 -7.53
N THR A 494 7.95 21.41 -7.23
CA THR A 494 9.21 21.42 -8.00
C THR A 494 9.06 20.75 -9.36
N CYS A 495 8.16 19.77 -9.50
CA CYS A 495 7.83 19.19 -10.80
C CYS A 495 7.24 20.25 -11.72
N ASP A 496 6.25 20.98 -11.22
CA ASP A 496 5.62 22.10 -11.91
C ASP A 496 6.65 23.15 -12.33
N GLU A 497 7.50 23.57 -11.40
CA GLU A 497 8.60 24.50 -11.68
C GLU A 497 9.57 24.00 -12.76
N ALA A 498 9.96 22.73 -12.71
CA ALA A 498 10.90 22.13 -13.65
C ALA A 498 10.31 21.96 -15.05
N MET A 499 9.01 21.67 -15.16
CA MET A 499 8.38 21.25 -16.40
C MET A 499 7.55 22.35 -17.08
N CYS A 500 7.02 23.30 -16.29
CA CYS A 500 6.02 24.27 -16.71
C CYS A 500 6.38 25.71 -16.29
N GLY A 501 7.20 25.85 -15.24
CA GLY A 501 7.53 27.14 -14.65
C GLY A 501 8.14 28.16 -15.62
N VAL A 502 8.98 27.74 -16.58
CA VAL A 502 9.62 28.66 -17.54
C VAL A 502 8.57 29.37 -18.40
N ASP A 503 7.68 28.61 -19.05
CA ASP A 503 6.62 29.16 -19.90
C ASP A 503 5.63 29.98 -19.06
N PHE A 504 5.26 29.47 -17.88
CA PHE A 504 4.36 30.17 -16.97
C PHE A 504 4.91 31.52 -16.51
N THR A 505 6.19 31.61 -16.13
CA THR A 505 6.78 32.87 -15.67
C THR A 505 6.95 33.90 -16.78
N PHE A 506 7.16 33.47 -18.03
CA PHE A 506 7.15 34.35 -19.18
C PHE A 506 5.74 34.88 -19.48
N CYS A 507 4.71 34.03 -19.39
CA CYS A 507 3.32 34.42 -19.62
C CYS A 507 2.77 35.33 -18.50
N SER A 508 2.97 34.93 -17.24
CA SER A 508 2.41 35.62 -16.07
C SER A 508 3.14 36.92 -15.76
N GLY A 509 4.48 36.95 -15.88
CA GLY A 509 5.31 38.07 -15.47
C GLY A 509 5.42 38.15 -13.95
N ALA A 510 4.29 38.43 -13.29
CA ALA A 510 4.15 38.51 -11.84
C ALA A 510 3.78 37.16 -11.20
N ASN A 511 4.47 36.83 -10.10
CA ASN A 511 4.06 35.80 -9.16
C ASN A 511 4.62 36.13 -7.77
N ARG A 512 4.11 35.47 -6.71
CA ARG A 512 4.52 35.73 -5.32
C ARG A 512 6.05 35.75 -5.10
N ARG A 513 6.81 34.86 -5.76
CA ARG A 513 8.29 34.81 -5.62
C ARG A 513 8.96 36.04 -6.22
N ARG A 514 8.53 36.44 -7.42
CA ARG A 514 9.00 37.63 -8.11
C ARG A 514 8.57 38.92 -7.42
N MET A 515 7.51 38.89 -6.61
CA MET A 515 7.01 40.00 -5.80
C MET A 515 7.56 40.03 -4.36
N ASN A 516 8.48 39.14 -3.98
CA ASN A 516 8.96 38.99 -2.60
C ASN A 516 7.85 38.71 -1.55
N ILE A 517 6.75 38.07 -1.97
CA ILE A 517 5.64 37.72 -1.10
C ILE A 517 5.88 36.33 -0.49
N VAL A 518 6.01 36.29 0.84
CA VAL A 518 6.03 35.02 1.58
C VAL A 518 4.65 34.36 1.51
N SER A 519 4.64 33.08 1.10
CA SER A 519 3.42 32.32 0.86
C SER A 519 3.38 31.05 1.71
N THR A 520 2.28 30.29 1.66
CA THR A 520 2.22 28.95 2.29
C THR A 520 3.22 27.94 1.73
N ILE A 521 3.82 28.22 0.58
CA ILE A 521 4.94 27.46 0.04
C ILE A 521 6.21 28.24 0.37
N GLU A 522 6.94 27.81 1.40
CA GLU A 522 8.23 28.40 1.74
C GLU A 522 9.26 28.11 0.64
N ARG A 523 10.00 29.14 0.23
CA ARG A 523 11.00 29.07 -0.84
C ARG A 523 12.35 29.57 -0.34
N PRO A 524 13.46 28.96 -0.77
CA PRO A 524 14.80 29.48 -0.51
C PRO A 524 14.95 30.97 -0.86
N VAL A 525 15.73 31.70 -0.05
CA VAL A 525 15.91 33.15 -0.20
C VAL A 525 16.48 33.54 -1.57
N ASN A 526 17.29 32.68 -2.20
CA ASN A 526 17.83 32.90 -3.53
C ASN A 526 16.80 32.75 -4.67
N GLN A 527 15.60 32.25 -4.37
CA GLN A 527 14.49 32.14 -5.32
C GLN A 527 13.46 33.28 -5.17
N GLN A 528 13.73 34.26 -4.31
CA GLN A 528 12.88 35.42 -4.06
C GLN A 528 13.54 36.70 -4.56
N CYS A 529 12.72 37.61 -5.12
CA CYS A 529 13.19 38.91 -5.59
C CYS A 529 13.43 39.83 -4.39
N ARG A 530 14.67 40.26 -4.15
CA ARG A 530 15.07 40.97 -2.91
C ARG A 530 15.15 42.48 -3.04
N ILE A 531 14.99 43.01 -4.25
CA ILE A 531 15.01 44.45 -4.54
C ILE A 531 13.65 45.13 -4.37
N ILE A 532 12.66 44.38 -3.90
CA ILE A 532 11.30 44.85 -3.66
C ILE A 532 11.20 45.28 -2.22
N GLU A 533 11.07 46.58 -2.03
CA GLU A 533 10.96 47.24 -0.73
C GLU A 533 9.50 47.61 -0.40
N GLN A 534 8.56 47.30 -1.29
CA GLN A 534 7.16 47.63 -1.15
C GLN A 534 6.55 46.91 0.05
N ASP A 535 5.90 47.67 0.92
CA ASP A 535 4.98 47.12 1.90
C ASP A 535 3.64 46.82 1.23
N TRP A 536 3.51 45.59 0.73
CA TRP A 536 2.29 45.11 0.07
C TRP A 536 1.03 45.25 0.94
N GLN A 537 1.18 45.24 2.27
CA GLN A 537 0.07 45.48 3.16
C GLN A 537 -0.44 46.91 3.02
N THR A 538 0.45 47.89 3.09
CA THR A 538 0.12 49.31 2.87
C THR A 538 -0.43 49.55 1.46
N VAL A 539 0.13 48.89 0.44
CA VAL A 539 -0.30 49.07 -0.96
C VAL A 539 -1.71 48.52 -1.22
N PHE A 540 -2.06 47.34 -0.68
CA PHE A 540 -3.28 46.62 -1.08
C PHE A 540 -4.39 46.53 -0.01
N ASP A 541 -4.08 46.79 1.26
CA ASP A 541 -5.07 46.76 2.34
C ASP A 541 -5.71 48.13 2.59
N HIS A 542 -5.27 49.18 1.89
CA HIS A 542 -5.97 50.47 1.90
C HIS A 542 -7.25 50.40 1.04
N PRO A 543 -8.42 50.74 1.63
CA PRO A 543 -9.74 50.58 1.01
C PRO A 543 -10.02 51.54 -0.15
#